data_AF-F9PQW7-F1
#
_entry.id   AF-F9PQW7-F1
#
_cell.length_a   1.000
_cell.length_b   1.000
_cell.length_c   1.000
_cell.angle_alpha   90.00
_cell.angle_beta   90.00
_cell.angle_gamma   90.00
#
_symmetry.space_group_name_H-M   'P 1'
#
loop_
_entity.id
_entity.type
_entity.pdbx_description
1 polymer ?
#
loop_
_entity_poly.entity_id
_entity_poly.type
_entity_poly.pdbx_seq_one_letter_code
_entity_poly.pdbx_strand_id
1 'polypeptide(L)'
;MGKVERKYDDKVDENKVVSQSVNYGEEVEKGTKIDIVVSRGKEDKKVEVPDLIGKTEAEAIKALYDSGLAVGRTEKKADSQKAGTVIWQSYGKGVKVDAETKIDIVVSSGKSNTDNVLNLTSYSESDSVTKKYTINEPSKNYLLLVTKNTENGETKLYEKTMVTGGGKLTINIKAKSTDKFNVYVNGELILSGEN
;
A
#
# COMPACT_ATOMS: atom_id res chain seq x y z
N MET A 1 -2.59 35.49 47.20
CA MET A 1 -2.70 34.61 46.01
C MET A 1 -3.94 33.75 46.17
N GLY A 2 -4.74 33.62 45.11
CA GLY A 2 -5.93 32.77 45.08
C GLY A 2 -5.60 31.35 44.63
N LYS A 3 -6.63 30.60 44.23
CA LYS A 3 -6.54 29.23 43.71
C LYS A 3 -5.85 29.23 42.34
N VAL A 4 -4.94 28.28 42.14
CA VAL A 4 -4.38 27.96 40.82
C VAL A 4 -5.04 26.67 40.32
N GLU A 5 -5.74 26.75 39.20
CA GLU A 5 -6.33 25.60 38.53
C GLU A 5 -5.62 25.34 37.21
N ARG A 6 -5.50 24.07 36.82
CA ARG A 6 -4.86 23.67 35.56
C ARG A 6 -5.84 22.92 34.68
N LYS A 7 -6.00 23.36 33.42
CA LYS A 7 -6.89 22.75 32.42
C LYS A 7 -6.19 22.58 31.08
N TYR A 8 -6.60 21.58 30.30
CA TYR A 8 -6.18 21.48 28.91
C TYR A 8 -6.84 22.59 28.09
N ASP A 9 -6.07 23.20 27.19
CA ASP A 9 -6.51 24.26 26.30
C ASP A 9 -5.80 24.09 24.96
N ASP A 10 -6.55 24.05 23.87
CA ASP A 10 -6.02 23.77 22.53
C ASP A 10 -5.43 24.99 21.82
N LYS A 11 -5.68 26.20 22.37
CA LYS A 11 -5.29 27.50 21.83
C LYS A 11 -4.21 28.18 22.64
N VAL A 12 -4.10 27.85 23.92
CA VAL A 12 -3.14 28.44 24.85
C VAL A 12 -2.03 27.45 25.15
N ASP A 13 -0.78 27.84 24.83
CA ASP A 13 0.40 27.02 25.08
C ASP A 13 0.54 26.61 26.56
N GLU A 14 1.23 25.49 26.80
CA GLU A 14 1.48 24.96 28.14
C GLU A 14 2.12 26.03 29.05
N ASN A 15 1.66 26.08 30.31
CA ASN A 15 2.13 27.00 31.35
C ASN A 15 1.81 28.49 31.10
N LYS A 16 0.91 28.82 30.16
CA LYS A 16 0.34 30.17 30.01
C LYS A 16 -0.98 30.32 30.74
N VAL A 17 -1.32 31.54 31.17
CA VAL A 17 -2.59 31.84 31.84
C VAL A 17 -3.71 31.86 30.81
N VAL A 18 -4.73 31.02 31.02
CA VAL A 18 -5.95 30.93 30.20
C VAL A 18 -6.96 31.99 30.66
N SER A 19 -7.13 32.12 31.98
CA SER A 19 -8.02 33.11 32.57
C SER A 19 -7.61 33.45 34.00
N GLN A 20 -8.11 34.58 34.48
CA GLN A 20 -7.95 35.05 35.85
C GLN A 20 -9.28 35.60 36.35
N SER A 21 -9.51 35.56 37.67
CA SER A 21 -10.78 35.98 38.29
C SER A 21 -11.01 37.49 38.29
N VAL A 22 -9.97 38.29 37.99
CA VAL A 22 -9.99 39.75 37.94
C VAL A 22 -9.52 40.17 36.56
N ASN A 23 -10.14 41.15 35.91
CA ASN A 23 -9.71 41.53 34.56
C ASN A 23 -8.40 42.32 34.56
N TYR A 24 -7.69 42.31 33.43
CA TYR A 24 -6.50 43.14 33.28
C TYR A 24 -6.87 44.62 33.41
N GLY A 25 -6.18 45.34 34.30
CA GLY A 25 -6.39 46.76 34.55
C GLY A 25 -7.51 47.09 35.54
N GLU A 26 -8.16 46.09 36.15
CA GLU A 26 -9.19 46.30 37.16
C GLU A 26 -8.57 46.66 38.52
N GLU A 27 -9.06 47.72 39.16
CA GLU A 27 -8.64 48.09 40.52
C GLU A 27 -9.32 47.18 41.54
N VAL A 28 -8.52 46.64 42.45
CA VAL A 28 -9.01 45.75 43.51
C VAL A 28 -8.45 46.16 44.86
N GLU A 29 -9.21 45.87 45.92
CA GLU A 29 -8.77 46.17 47.28
C GLU A 29 -7.50 45.39 47.65
N LYS A 30 -6.70 46.00 48.53
CA LYS A 30 -5.50 45.37 49.06
C LYS A 30 -5.86 44.08 49.81
N GLY A 31 -5.28 42.97 49.37
CA GLY A 31 -5.53 41.65 49.96
C GLY A 31 -6.48 40.78 49.13
N THR A 32 -7.06 41.32 48.06
CA THR A 32 -7.86 40.55 47.10
C THR A 32 -7.06 39.34 46.59
N LYS A 33 -7.67 38.15 46.64
CA LYS A 33 -7.09 36.93 46.10
C LYS A 33 -7.48 36.82 44.63
N ILE A 34 -6.50 36.58 43.78
CA ILE A 34 -6.70 36.36 42.35
C ILE A 34 -6.54 34.87 42.08
N ASP A 35 -7.61 34.26 41.57
CA ASP A 35 -7.59 32.90 41.09
C ASP A 35 -7.14 32.91 39.62
N ILE A 36 -6.33 31.92 39.24
CA ILE A 36 -5.82 31.79 37.87
C ILE A 36 -6.04 30.38 37.34
N VAL A 37 -6.34 30.31 36.04
CA VAL A 37 -6.36 29.05 35.28
C VAL A 37 -5.13 29.05 34.38
N VAL A 38 -4.30 28.01 34.49
CA VAL A 38 -3.08 27.83 33.69
C VAL A 38 -3.28 26.67 32.72
N SER A 39 -2.88 26.85 31.47
CA SER A 39 -2.98 25.84 30.43
C SER A 39 -2.01 24.66 30.70
N ARG A 40 -2.51 23.44 30.48
CA ARG A 40 -1.74 22.20 30.39
C ARG A 40 -1.34 21.86 28.95
N GLY A 41 -1.56 22.78 28.01
CA GLY A 41 -1.45 22.53 26.57
C GLY A 41 -2.64 21.75 26.03
N LYS A 42 -2.50 21.24 24.80
CA LYS A 42 -3.48 20.35 24.16
C LYS A 42 -3.64 19.08 24.98
N GLU A 43 -4.87 18.56 25.00
CA GLU A 43 -5.14 17.27 25.62
C GLU A 43 -4.50 16.14 24.79
N ASP A 44 -3.59 15.38 25.41
CA ASP A 44 -2.98 14.18 24.81
C ASP A 44 -4.01 13.04 24.73
N LYS A 45 -4.91 13.12 23.75
CA LYS A 45 -5.85 12.04 23.45
C LYS A 45 -5.11 10.95 22.68
N LYS A 46 -4.52 10.01 23.42
CA LYS A 46 -3.95 8.81 22.85
C LYS A 46 -5.04 7.81 22.48
N VAL A 47 -4.99 7.27 21.27
CA VAL A 47 -5.85 6.21 20.75
C VAL A 47 -5.02 4.99 20.39
N GLU A 48 -5.60 3.80 20.49
CA GLU A 48 -4.93 2.55 20.14
C GLU A 48 -5.08 2.25 18.65
N VAL A 49 -3.99 1.86 18.00
CA VAL A 49 -4.01 1.46 16.59
C VAL A 49 -4.70 0.10 16.45
N PRO A 50 -5.75 -0.02 15.62
CA PRO A 50 -6.46 -1.28 15.39
C PRO A 50 -5.61 -2.28 14.58
N ASP A 51 -6.05 -3.53 14.60
CA ASP A 51 -5.48 -4.60 13.77
C ASP A 51 -6.10 -4.52 12.36
N LEU A 52 -5.28 -4.16 11.36
CA LEU A 52 -5.71 -3.99 9.97
C LEU A 52 -5.28 -5.17 9.09
N ILE A 53 -4.28 -5.95 9.50
CA ILE A 53 -3.73 -7.05 8.71
C ILE A 53 -4.81 -8.10 8.45
N GLY A 54 -4.93 -8.53 7.19
CA GLY A 54 -5.92 -9.51 6.77
C GLY A 54 -7.33 -8.96 6.52
N LYS A 55 -7.60 -7.69 6.86
CA LYS A 55 -8.85 -7.01 6.49
C LYS A 55 -8.83 -6.58 5.04
N THR A 56 -10.01 -6.35 4.46
CA THR A 56 -10.12 -5.63 3.18
C THR A 56 -9.76 -4.16 3.36
N GLU A 57 -9.33 -3.50 2.29
CA GLU A 57 -9.05 -2.05 2.29
C GLU A 57 -10.21 -1.23 2.88
N ALA A 58 -11.46 -1.53 2.49
CA ALA A 58 -12.64 -0.84 3.00
C ALA A 58 -12.87 -1.04 4.51
N GLU A 59 -12.69 -2.27 5.01
CA GLU A 59 -12.80 -2.57 6.44
C GLU A 59 -11.69 -1.93 7.26
N ALA A 60 -10.47 -1.85 6.70
CA ALA A 60 -9.34 -1.20 7.35
C ALA A 60 -9.56 0.31 7.47
N ILE A 61 -10.03 0.96 6.40
CA ILE A 61 -10.41 2.37 6.40
C ILE A 61 -11.48 2.65 7.46
N LYS A 62 -12.52 1.80 7.52
CA LYS A 62 -13.59 1.94 8.53
C LYS A 62 -13.04 1.81 9.95
N ALA A 63 -12.18 0.82 10.22
CA ALA A 63 -11.60 0.60 11.54
C ALA A 63 -10.74 1.77 12.01
N LEU A 64 -10.01 2.42 11.09
CA LEU A 64 -9.23 3.63 11.39
C LEU A 64 -10.15 4.79 11.80
N TYR A 65 -11.19 5.06 11.02
CA TYR A 65 -12.16 6.12 11.34
C TYR A 65 -12.88 5.87 12.67
N ASP A 66 -13.32 4.63 12.92
CA ASP A 66 -13.99 4.25 14.18
C ASP A 66 -13.07 4.44 15.40
N SER A 67 -11.75 4.35 15.21
CA SER A 67 -10.73 4.52 16.26
C SER A 67 -10.26 5.99 16.43
N GLY A 68 -10.79 6.93 15.66
CA GLY A 68 -10.36 8.33 15.67
C GLY A 68 -8.99 8.56 15.01
N LEU A 69 -8.58 7.66 14.12
CA LEU A 69 -7.35 7.73 13.33
C LEU A 69 -7.65 8.13 11.89
N ALA A 70 -6.62 8.60 11.18
CA ALA A 70 -6.72 8.98 9.77
C ALA A 70 -6.03 7.96 8.86
N VAL A 71 -6.54 7.83 7.64
CA VAL A 71 -5.87 7.05 6.59
C VAL A 71 -4.69 7.86 6.05
N GLY A 72 -3.51 7.25 6.03
CA GLY A 72 -2.30 7.78 5.43
C GLY A 72 -2.15 7.38 3.96
N ARG A 73 -0.93 7.04 3.57
CA ARG A 73 -0.60 6.51 2.26
C ARG A 73 -1.13 5.09 2.11
N THR A 74 -1.67 4.79 0.93
CA THR A 74 -2.10 3.44 0.55
C THR A 74 -1.28 2.99 -0.65
N GLU A 75 -0.58 1.88 -0.50
CA GLU A 75 0.24 1.28 -1.57
C GLU A 75 -0.29 -0.10 -1.93
N LYS A 76 -0.01 -0.55 -3.16
CA LYS A 76 -0.36 -1.89 -3.63
C LYS A 76 0.90 -2.67 -3.94
N LYS A 77 0.99 -3.91 -3.45
CA LYS A 77 2.15 -4.79 -3.67
C LYS A 77 1.69 -6.21 -3.98
N ALA A 78 2.42 -6.88 -4.87
CA ALA A 78 2.19 -8.29 -5.14
C ALA A 78 2.45 -9.14 -3.88
N ASP A 79 1.50 -10.01 -3.55
CA ASP A 79 1.56 -10.86 -2.36
C ASP A 79 0.74 -12.14 -2.55
N SER A 80 1.08 -13.19 -1.80
CA SER A 80 0.33 -14.44 -1.74
C SER A 80 -1.15 -14.30 -1.33
N GLN A 81 -1.48 -13.27 -0.55
CA GLN A 81 -2.82 -12.96 -0.07
C GLN A 81 -3.75 -12.51 -1.22
N LYS A 82 -5.07 -12.61 -1.00
CA LYS A 82 -6.07 -12.17 -1.97
C LYS A 82 -5.90 -10.67 -2.27
N ALA A 83 -6.04 -10.30 -3.55
CA ALA A 83 -6.05 -8.90 -3.95
C ALA A 83 -7.11 -8.10 -3.15
N GLY A 84 -6.73 -6.91 -2.67
CA GLY A 84 -7.56 -6.05 -1.83
C GLY A 84 -7.42 -6.30 -0.32
N THR A 85 -6.56 -7.25 0.10
CA THR A 85 -6.30 -7.56 1.52
C THR A 85 -5.13 -6.74 2.03
N VAL A 86 -5.24 -6.11 3.20
CA VAL A 86 -4.14 -5.40 3.84
C VAL A 86 -3.08 -6.40 4.32
N ILE A 87 -1.83 -6.17 3.93
CA ILE A 87 -0.67 -7.02 4.25
C ILE A 87 0.35 -6.33 5.15
N TRP A 88 0.26 -5.00 5.31
CA TRP A 88 1.13 -4.24 6.20
C TRP A 88 0.46 -2.95 6.67
N GLN A 89 0.83 -2.49 7.87
CA GLN A 89 0.43 -1.21 8.47
C GLN A 89 1.64 -0.54 9.15
N SER A 90 1.70 0.80 9.15
CA SER A 90 2.86 1.54 9.66
C SER A 90 3.07 1.49 11.18
N TYR A 91 1.99 1.30 11.93
CA TYR A 91 2.03 1.13 13.38
C TYR A 91 1.43 -0.22 13.74
N GLY A 92 2.07 -0.98 14.63
CA GLY A 92 1.52 -2.25 15.08
C GLY A 92 0.20 -2.10 15.84
N LYS A 93 -0.60 -3.16 15.86
CA LYS A 93 -1.80 -3.29 16.69
C LYS A 93 -1.50 -2.94 18.16
N GLY A 94 -2.38 -2.15 18.78
CA GLY A 94 -2.31 -1.79 20.19
C GLY A 94 -1.29 -0.71 20.53
N VAL A 95 -0.53 -0.20 19.54
CA VAL A 95 0.34 0.96 19.74
C VAL A 95 -0.53 2.18 20.01
N LYS A 96 -0.17 2.97 21.03
CA LYS A 96 -0.85 4.22 21.38
C LYS A 96 -0.24 5.38 20.62
N VAL A 97 -1.04 6.06 19.81
CA VAL A 97 -0.66 7.23 19.02
C VAL A 97 -1.61 8.39 19.32
N ASP A 98 -1.26 9.60 18.92
CA ASP A 98 -2.17 10.74 19.05
C ASP A 98 -3.41 10.55 18.16
N ALA A 99 -4.55 11.05 18.62
CA ALA A 99 -5.75 11.13 17.79
C ALA A 99 -5.43 11.81 16.45
N GLU A 100 -6.14 11.42 15.39
CA GLU A 100 -5.93 11.90 14.02
C GLU A 100 -4.58 11.53 13.39
N THR A 101 -3.73 10.74 14.07
CA THR A 101 -2.51 10.19 13.47
C THR A 101 -2.84 9.41 12.19
N LYS A 102 -2.05 9.64 11.15
CA LYS A 102 -2.18 8.96 9.86
C LYS A 102 -1.51 7.59 9.90
N ILE A 103 -2.24 6.55 9.53
CA ILE A 103 -1.73 5.17 9.43
C ILE A 103 -1.61 4.80 7.96
N ASP A 104 -0.39 4.49 7.52
CA ASP A 104 -0.12 4.02 6.16
C ASP A 104 -0.41 2.52 6.08
N ILE A 105 -0.96 2.06 4.96
CA ILE A 105 -1.28 0.65 4.70
C ILE A 105 -0.74 0.17 3.36
N VAL A 106 -0.36 -1.10 3.29
CA VAL A 106 -0.06 -1.79 2.03
C VAL A 106 -1.12 -2.86 1.80
N VAL A 107 -1.65 -2.88 0.59
CA VAL A 107 -2.71 -3.80 0.16
C VAL A 107 -2.13 -4.77 -0.87
N SER A 108 -2.46 -6.05 -0.74
CA SER A 108 -2.12 -7.06 -1.73
C SER A 108 -2.77 -6.71 -3.07
N SER A 109 -1.98 -6.72 -4.15
CA SER A 109 -2.48 -6.73 -5.53
C SER A 109 -2.75 -8.15 -6.04
N GLY A 110 -2.60 -9.18 -5.19
CA GLY A 110 -2.57 -10.59 -5.58
C GLY A 110 -1.17 -11.08 -5.91
N LYS A 111 -1.03 -12.39 -6.16
CA LYS A 111 0.27 -13.02 -6.47
C LYS A 111 0.87 -12.38 -7.74
N SER A 112 2.15 -12.02 -7.68
CA SER A 112 2.93 -11.78 -8.91
C SER A 112 3.18 -13.13 -9.56
N ASN A 113 2.98 -13.21 -10.87
CA ASN A 113 3.06 -14.44 -11.66
C ASN A 113 4.50 -14.88 -11.96
N THR A 114 5.45 -14.50 -11.12
CA THR A 114 6.88 -14.82 -11.31
C THR A 114 7.23 -16.28 -10.98
N ASP A 115 6.32 -17.05 -10.36
CA ASP A 115 6.58 -18.43 -9.93
C ASP A 115 6.01 -19.54 -10.86
N ASN A 116 5.28 -19.22 -11.93
CA ASN A 116 4.53 -20.22 -12.74
C ASN A 116 5.02 -20.37 -14.20
N VAL A 117 6.33 -20.30 -14.44
CA VAL A 117 6.87 -20.54 -15.79
C VAL A 117 8.04 -21.51 -15.74
N LEU A 118 7.78 -22.82 -15.89
CA LEU A 118 8.51 -23.68 -16.85
C LEU A 118 8.03 -25.14 -16.80
N ASN A 119 7.46 -25.62 -17.91
CA ASN A 119 7.70 -26.98 -18.37
C ASN A 119 8.00 -26.88 -19.87
N LEU A 120 9.29 -26.80 -20.19
CA LEU A 120 9.82 -26.69 -21.54
C LEU A 120 10.01 -28.10 -22.11
N THR A 121 9.08 -28.57 -22.92
CA THR A 121 9.31 -29.76 -23.76
C THR A 121 9.56 -29.30 -25.19
N SER A 122 10.82 -29.40 -25.64
CA SER A 122 11.23 -29.14 -27.02
C SER A 122 10.91 -30.34 -27.91
N TYR A 123 10.38 -30.07 -29.10
CA TYR A 123 10.43 -31.01 -30.24
C TYR A 123 11.18 -30.30 -31.38
N SER A 124 12.13 -31.01 -31.97
CA SER A 124 13.04 -30.52 -33.02
C SER A 124 12.66 -31.18 -34.35
N GLU A 125 12.35 -30.35 -35.36
CA GLU A 125 12.70 -30.65 -36.75
C GLU A 125 13.37 -29.39 -37.34
N SER A 126 14.56 -29.61 -37.92
CA SER A 126 15.47 -28.68 -38.61
C SER A 126 15.13 -27.17 -38.58
N ASP A 127 15.99 -26.41 -37.90
CA ASP A 127 16.12 -24.94 -37.87
C ASP A 127 14.98 -24.10 -37.26
N SER A 128 13.88 -24.72 -36.83
CA SER A 128 12.80 -24.04 -36.11
C SER A 128 12.43 -24.79 -34.84
N VAL A 129 12.75 -24.21 -33.69
CA VAL A 129 12.26 -24.71 -32.40
C VAL A 129 10.85 -24.19 -32.21
N THR A 130 9.90 -25.08 -31.92
CA THR A 130 8.59 -24.68 -31.38
C THR A 130 8.66 -24.80 -29.86
N LYS A 131 8.69 -23.67 -29.16
CA LYS A 131 8.57 -23.67 -27.69
C LYS A 131 7.10 -23.48 -27.32
N LYS A 132 6.56 -24.44 -26.56
CA LYS A 132 5.20 -24.42 -26.01
C LYS A 132 5.23 -23.83 -24.60
N TYR A 133 4.55 -22.71 -24.41
CA TYR A 133 4.40 -22.09 -23.09
C TYR A 133 2.96 -22.19 -22.65
N THR A 134 2.71 -22.73 -21.46
CA THR A 134 1.38 -22.81 -20.88
C THR A 134 1.24 -21.80 -19.75
N ILE A 135 0.36 -20.81 -19.93
CA ILE A 135 -0.05 -19.88 -18.86
C ILE A 135 -1.40 -20.38 -18.31
N ASN A 136 -1.48 -20.71 -17.02
CA ASN A 136 -2.68 -21.30 -16.42
C ASN A 136 -3.40 -20.28 -15.53
N GLU A 137 -4.28 -19.46 -16.12
CA GLU A 137 -4.93 -18.35 -15.40
C GLU A 137 -6.40 -18.06 -15.81
N PRO A 138 -7.23 -17.51 -14.90
CA PRO A 138 -8.65 -17.20 -15.13
C PRO A 138 -8.99 -15.75 -15.56
N SER A 139 -8.02 -14.86 -15.84
CA SER A 139 -8.35 -13.45 -16.11
C SER A 139 -8.84 -13.24 -17.55
N LYS A 140 -9.85 -12.38 -17.72
CA LYS A 140 -10.62 -12.31 -18.96
C LYS A 140 -9.87 -11.69 -20.14
N ASN A 141 -8.74 -10.98 -19.96
CA ASN A 141 -7.99 -10.33 -21.05
C ASN A 141 -6.48 -10.30 -20.75
N TYR A 142 -5.66 -10.75 -21.71
CA TYR A 142 -4.20 -10.67 -21.68
C TYR A 142 -3.67 -9.88 -22.87
N LEU A 143 -2.75 -8.94 -22.65
CA LEU A 143 -1.86 -8.44 -23.69
C LEU A 143 -0.57 -9.26 -23.65
N LEU A 144 -0.41 -10.17 -24.60
CA LEU A 144 0.82 -10.94 -24.77
C LEU A 144 1.74 -10.20 -25.73
N LEU A 145 2.98 -9.98 -25.32
CA LEU A 145 4.05 -9.44 -26.15
C LEU A 145 5.25 -10.37 -26.11
N VAL A 146 5.72 -10.83 -27.26
CA VAL A 146 6.98 -11.58 -27.40
C VAL A 146 7.96 -10.70 -28.16
N THR A 147 9.14 -10.51 -27.59
CA THR A 147 10.22 -9.77 -28.23
C THR A 147 11.44 -10.69 -28.44
N LYS A 148 12.20 -10.40 -29.49
CA LYS A 148 13.51 -10.99 -29.78
C LYS A 148 14.59 -10.02 -29.34
N ASN A 149 15.59 -10.51 -28.63
CA ASN A 149 16.77 -9.73 -28.34
C ASN A 149 17.66 -9.68 -29.60
N THR A 150 17.91 -8.47 -30.08
CA THR A 150 18.80 -8.17 -31.22
C THR A 150 19.93 -7.26 -30.75
N GLU A 151 20.96 -7.08 -31.58
CA GLU A 151 22.08 -6.16 -31.28
C GLU A 151 21.62 -4.72 -31.02
N ASN A 152 20.46 -4.33 -31.56
CA ASN A 152 19.85 -3.01 -31.40
C ASN A 152 18.76 -2.95 -30.31
N GLY A 153 18.70 -3.96 -29.43
CA GLY A 153 17.68 -4.07 -28.38
C GLY A 153 16.56 -5.05 -28.74
N GLU A 154 15.39 -4.87 -28.11
CA GLU A 154 14.27 -5.80 -28.25
C GLU A 154 13.41 -5.49 -29.47
N THR A 155 13.28 -6.44 -30.40
CA THR A 155 12.36 -6.36 -31.53
C THR A 155 11.09 -7.13 -31.22
N LYS A 156 9.93 -6.47 -31.24
CA LYS A 156 8.62 -7.13 -31.11
C LYS A 156 8.41 -8.12 -32.25
N LEU A 157 8.23 -9.39 -31.89
CA LEU A 157 7.89 -10.47 -32.84
C LEU A 157 6.41 -10.78 -32.86
N TYR A 158 5.74 -10.64 -31.72
CA TYR A 158 4.35 -11.02 -31.57
C TYR A 158 3.68 -10.12 -30.56
N GLU A 159 2.52 -9.59 -30.90
CA GLU A 159 1.63 -8.95 -29.95
C GLU A 159 0.22 -9.46 -30.21
N LYS A 160 -0.44 -9.97 -29.17
CA LYS A 160 -1.83 -10.38 -29.28
C LYS A 160 -2.57 -10.14 -27.99
N THR A 161 -3.72 -9.49 -28.10
CA THR A 161 -4.72 -9.46 -27.04
C THR A 161 -5.51 -10.76 -27.07
N MET A 162 -5.49 -11.53 -25.98
CA MET A 162 -6.24 -12.77 -25.86
C MET A 162 -7.30 -12.66 -24.77
N VAL A 163 -8.54 -12.95 -25.13
CA VAL A 163 -9.64 -13.14 -24.18
C VAL A 163 -9.68 -14.62 -23.83
N THR A 164 -9.00 -15.04 -22.77
CA THR A 164 -9.15 -16.41 -22.30
C THR A 164 -10.29 -16.43 -21.29
N GLY A 165 -11.37 -17.16 -21.55
CA GLY A 165 -12.48 -17.36 -20.60
C GLY A 165 -12.10 -18.19 -19.37
N GLY A 166 -10.85 -18.07 -18.91
CA GLY A 166 -10.12 -19.00 -18.06
C GLY A 166 -9.59 -20.21 -18.83
N GLY A 167 -8.31 -20.52 -18.65
CA GLY A 167 -7.70 -21.72 -19.23
C GLY A 167 -6.17 -21.67 -19.35
N LYS A 168 -5.64 -22.69 -20.01
CA LYS A 168 -4.22 -22.85 -20.37
C LYS A 168 -3.95 -22.15 -21.70
N LEU A 169 -3.27 -21.01 -21.70
CA LEU A 169 -2.80 -20.38 -22.93
C LEU A 169 -1.52 -21.07 -23.39
N THR A 170 -1.60 -21.77 -24.52
CA THR A 170 -0.44 -22.35 -25.22
C THR A 170 0.07 -21.38 -26.28
N ILE A 171 1.32 -20.93 -26.17
CA ILE A 171 1.99 -20.13 -27.19
C ILE A 171 3.03 -21.01 -27.88
N ASN A 172 2.99 -21.06 -29.20
CA ASN A 172 3.99 -21.72 -30.04
C ASN A 172 4.85 -20.64 -30.70
N ILE A 173 6.08 -20.48 -30.24
CA ILE A 173 7.04 -19.56 -30.88
C ILE A 173 7.92 -20.39 -31.80
N LYS A 174 7.93 -20.07 -33.11
CA LYS A 174 8.89 -20.60 -34.07
C LYS A 174 10.10 -19.67 -34.13
N ALA A 175 11.26 -20.19 -33.77
CA ALA A 175 12.49 -19.42 -33.71
C ALA A 175 13.71 -20.27 -34.06
N LYS A 176 14.80 -19.62 -34.48
CA LYS A 176 16.10 -20.28 -34.60
C LYS A 176 16.61 -20.65 -33.21
N SER A 177 17.36 -21.75 -33.11
CA SER A 177 17.95 -22.19 -31.84
C SER A 177 18.89 -21.15 -31.21
N THR A 178 19.43 -20.21 -31.97
CA THR A 178 20.33 -19.16 -31.45
C THR A 178 19.63 -17.90 -30.94
N ASP A 179 18.32 -17.79 -31.13
CA ASP A 179 17.59 -16.57 -30.82
C ASP A 179 17.19 -16.51 -29.34
N LYS A 180 17.43 -15.36 -28.70
CA LYS A 180 16.99 -15.06 -27.33
C LYS A 180 15.66 -14.29 -27.37
N PHE A 181 14.74 -14.61 -26.47
CA PHE A 181 13.41 -14.01 -26.43
C PHE A 181 12.99 -13.60 -25.04
N ASN A 182 12.23 -12.52 -24.98
CA ASN A 182 11.51 -12.09 -23.80
C ASN A 182 10.01 -12.24 -24.05
N VAL A 183 9.28 -12.73 -23.05
CA VAL A 183 7.83 -12.87 -23.08
C VAL A 183 7.26 -11.98 -21.99
N TYR A 184 6.37 -11.10 -22.38
CA TYR A 184 5.67 -10.16 -21.53
C TYR A 184 4.19 -10.47 -21.53
N VAL A 185 3.57 -10.42 -20.35
CA VAL A 185 2.12 -10.54 -20.19
C VAL A 185 1.63 -9.31 -19.43
N ASN A 186 0.70 -8.58 -20.03
CA ASN A 186 0.19 -7.30 -19.52
C ASN A 186 1.30 -6.28 -19.22
N GLY A 187 2.40 -6.34 -19.97
CA GLY A 187 3.58 -5.47 -19.80
C GLY A 187 4.60 -5.95 -18.77
N GLU A 188 4.32 -7.01 -18.00
CA GLU A 188 5.27 -7.60 -17.05
C GLU A 188 6.09 -8.68 -17.77
N LEU A 189 7.42 -8.63 -17.62
CA LEU A 189 8.33 -9.64 -18.14
C LEU A 189 8.14 -10.93 -17.33
N ILE A 190 7.59 -11.97 -17.94
CA ILE A 190 7.34 -13.25 -17.29
C ILE A 190 8.39 -14.31 -17.65
N LEU A 191 9.11 -14.11 -18.76
CA LEU A 191 10.18 -15.01 -19.16
C LEU A 191 11.24 -14.23 -19.92
N SER A 192 12.48 -14.38 -19.52
CA SER A 192 13.65 -14.00 -20.31
C SER A 192 14.43 -15.26 -20.62
N GLY A 193 14.54 -15.60 -21.90
CA GLY A 193 15.22 -16.80 -22.36
C GLY A 193 16.64 -16.49 -22.83
N GLU A 194 17.63 -16.99 -22.08
CA GLU A 194 18.82 -17.59 -22.71
C GLU A 194 18.48 -19.01 -23.18
N ASN A 195 19.34 -19.59 -24.01
CA ASN A 195 19.10 -20.90 -24.62
C ASN A 195 19.09 -22.03 -23.58
#